data_AF-A0A7V9JDN6-F1
#
_entry.id   AF-A0A7V9JDN6-F1
#
_cell.length_a   1.000
_cell.length_b   1.000
_cell.length_c   1.000
_cell.angle_alpha   90.00
_cell.angle_beta   90.00
_cell.angle_gamma   90.00
#
_symmetry.space_group_name_H-M   'P 1'
#
loop_
_entity.id
_entity.type
_entity.pdbx_description
1 polymer ?
#
loop_
_entity_poly.entity_id
_entity_poly.type
_entity_poly.pdbx_seq_one_letter_code
_entity_poly.pdbx_strand_id
1 'polypeptide(L)' 'MTAPSKLNAKLATLMGIVASADAAPTQQAREVFAHLSEQVDTQLNHLTDLLKEDVPGINKLVREADLPALIVKKS' A
#
# COMPACT_ATOMS: atom_id res chain seq x y z
N MET A 1 -14.54 5.05 -1.11
CA MET A 1 -13.25 4.50 -1.59
C MET A 1 -12.12 5.25 -0.85
N THR A 2 -11.36 4.56 0.00
CA THR A 2 -10.18 5.12 0.67
C THR A 2 -9.02 5.28 -0.33
N ALA A 3 -8.01 6.10 -0.01
CA ALA A 3 -6.85 6.32 -0.88
C ALA A 3 -6.14 5.01 -1.33
N PRO A 4 -5.93 3.99 -0.48
CA PRO A 4 -5.33 2.71 -0.88
C PRO A 4 -6.20 1.93 -1.89
N SER A 5 -7.52 1.89 -1.67
CA SER A 5 -8.45 1.18 -2.57
C SER A 5 -8.52 1.79 -3.97
N LYS A 6 -8.38 3.12 -4.08
CA LYS A 6 -8.32 3.81 -5.37
C LYS A 6 -7.03 3.50 -6.13
N LEU A 7 -5.91 3.39 -5.43
CA LEU A 7 -4.61 3.04 -6.02
C LEU A 7 -4.62 1.62 -6.59
N ASN A 8 -5.16 0.65 -5.83
CA ASN A 8 -5.34 -0.72 -6.30
C ASN A 8 -6.21 -0.80 -7.56
N ALA A 9 -7.31 -0.04 -7.61
CA ALA A 9 -8.18 0.01 -8.78
C ALA A 9 -7.45 0.58 -10.03
N LYS A 10 -6.61 1.61 -9.85
CA LYS A 10 -5.80 2.18 -10.93
C LYS A 10 -4.75 1.19 -11.44
N LEU A 11 -4.05 0.49 -10.56
CA LEU A 11 -3.10 -0.56 -10.94
C LEU A 11 -3.79 -1.71 -11.70
N ALA A 12 -4.93 -2.19 -11.20
CA ALA A 12 -5.69 -3.25 -11.87
C ALA A 12 -6.14 -2.84 -13.27
N THR A 13 -6.58 -1.59 -13.43
CA THR A 13 -6.98 -1.04 -14.73
C THR A 13 -5.78 -0.97 -15.69
N LEU A 14 -4.62 -0.48 -15.22
CA LEU A 14 -3.42 -0.39 -16.04
C LEU A 14 -2.90 -1.77 -16.46
N MET A 15 -2.91 -2.75 -15.56
CA MET A 15 -2.56 -4.14 -15.89
C MET A 15 -3.49 -4.71 -16.97
N GLY A 16 -4.80 -4.43 -16.89
CA GLY A 16 -5.75 -4.84 -17.92
C GLY A 16 -5.44 -4.26 -19.30
N ILE A 17 -5.08 -2.97 -19.36
CA ILE A 17 -4.72 -2.28 -20.61
C ILE A 17 -3.45 -2.90 -21.21
N VAL A 18 -2.40 -3.07 -20.41
CA VAL A 18 -1.12 -3.67 -20.87
C VAL A 18 -1.31 -5.12 -21.32
N ALA A 19 -2.11 -5.90 -20.60
CA ALA A 19 -2.37 -7.30 -20.96
C ALA A 19 -3.22 -7.46 -22.23
N SER A 20 -4.04 -6.46 -22.56
CA SER A 20 -4.92 -6.48 -23.74
C SER A 20 -4.25 -6.00 -25.04
N ALA A 21 -3.04 -5.45 -24.97
CA ALA A 21 -2.35 -4.87 -26.12
C ALA A 21 -1.36 -5.87 -26.74
N ASP A 22 -1.53 -6.17 -28.03
CA ASP A 22 -0.58 -6.99 -28.82
C ASP A 22 0.76 -6.27 -29.13
N ALA A 23 0.86 -4.98 -28.80
CA ALA A 23 2.04 -4.16 -29.01
C ALA A 23 2.66 -3.73 -27.67
N ALA A 24 3.97 -3.45 -27.67
CA ALA A 24 4.68 -3.00 -26.47
C ALA A 24 4.02 -1.73 -25.86
N PRO A 25 4.00 -1.59 -24.52
CA PRO A 25 3.41 -0.42 -23.86
C PRO A 25 4.01 0.89 -24.35
N THR A 26 3.16 1.87 -24.64
CA THR A 26 3.57 3.22 -25.01
C THR A 26 4.37 3.89 -23.89
N GLN A 27 5.17 4.89 -24.25
CA GLN A 27 5.97 5.64 -23.28
C GLN A 27 5.08 6.23 -22.15
N GLN A 28 3.91 6.75 -22.51
CA GLN A 28 2.94 7.30 -21.56
C GLN A 28 2.40 6.22 -20.60
N ALA A 29 2.14 5.00 -21.08
CA ALA A 29 1.69 3.90 -20.23
C ALA A 29 2.77 3.49 -19.20
N ARG A 30 4.05 3.54 -19.58
CA ARG A 30 5.19 3.29 -18.69
C ARG A 30 5.35 4.38 -17.63
N GLU A 31 5.14 5.65 -18.00
CA GLU A 31 5.17 6.77 -17.06
C GLU A 31 4.05 6.70 -16.04
N VAL A 32 2.82 6.37 -16.47
CA VAL A 32 1.70 6.13 -15.55
C VAL A 32 1.99 4.94 -14.63
N PHE A 33 2.58 3.86 -15.14
CA PHE A 33 3.01 2.74 -14.31
C PHE A 33 4.02 3.18 -13.24
N ALA A 34 5.08 3.88 -13.62
CA ALA A 34 6.10 4.36 -12.69
C ALA A 34 5.49 5.25 -11.60
N HIS A 35 4.60 6.17 -11.97
CA HIS A 35 3.94 7.07 -11.03
C HIS A 35 2.98 6.34 -10.06
N LEU A 36 2.28 5.30 -10.52
CA LEU A 36 1.44 4.49 -9.64
C LEU A 36 2.28 3.62 -8.72
N SER A 37 3.39 3.06 -9.21
CA SER A 37 4.34 2.28 -8.40
C SER A 37 4.94 3.12 -7.26
N GLU A 38 5.36 4.35 -7.54
CA GLU A 38 5.87 5.28 -6.52
C GLU A 38 4.83 5.58 -5.43
N GLN A 39 3.56 5.73 -5.81
CA GLN A 39 2.47 5.90 -4.85
C GLN A 39 2.25 4.64 -4.00
N VAL A 40 2.41 3.45 -4.57
CA VAL A 40 2.30 2.19 -3.82
C VAL A 40 3.42 2.09 -2.80
N ASP A 41 4.65 2.35 -3.22
CA ASP A 41 5.82 2.31 -2.35
C ASP A 41 5.67 3.30 -1.18
N THR A 42 5.14 4.49 -1.44
CA THR A 42 4.83 5.48 -0.39
C THR A 42 3.84 4.92 0.65
N GLN A 43 2.77 4.26 0.21
CA GLN A 43 1.78 3.67 1.12
C GLN A 43 2.33 2.47 1.90
N LEU A 44 3.18 1.65 1.27
CA LEU A 44 3.84 0.51 1.91
C LEU A 44 4.88 0.97 2.96
N ASN A 45 5.63 2.02 2.67
CA ASN A 45 6.57 2.61 3.63
C ASN A 45 5.81 3.16 4.84
N HIS A 46 4.76 3.95 4.63
CA HIS A 46 3.92 4.44 5.72
C HIS A 46 3.33 3.30 6.57
N LEU A 47 2.83 2.23 5.93
CA LEU A 47 2.37 1.05 6.68
C LEU A 47 3.50 0.40 7.48
N THR A 48 4.70 0.32 6.91
CA THR A 48 5.87 -0.24 7.58
C THR A 48 6.23 0.58 8.82
N ASP A 49 6.17 1.90 8.74
CA ASP A 49 6.45 2.81 9.85
C ASP A 49 5.41 2.65 10.97
N LEU A 50 4.12 2.65 10.63
CA LEU A 50 3.04 2.38 11.60
C LEU A 50 3.26 1.05 12.34
N LEU A 51 3.65 0.00 11.62
CA LEU A 51 3.87 -1.33 12.20
C LEU A 51 5.12 -1.41 13.08
N LYS A 52 6.18 -0.67 12.74
CA LYS A 52 7.46 -0.72 13.45
C LYS A 52 7.54 0.25 14.62
N GLU A 53 6.89 1.40 14.51
CA GLU A 53 7.02 2.49 15.48
C GLU A 53 5.76 2.60 16.33
N ASP A 54 4.61 2.77 15.69
CA ASP A 54 3.38 3.08 16.41
C ASP A 54 2.80 1.85 17.13
N VAL A 55 2.79 0.67 16.49
CA VAL A 55 2.25 -0.55 17.12
C VAL A 55 3.01 -0.92 18.39
N PRO A 56 4.36 -0.96 18.42
CA PRO A 56 5.09 -1.19 19.67
C PRO A 56 4.86 -0.09 20.72
N GLY A 57 4.81 1.19 20.30
CA GLY A 57 4.53 2.31 21.18
C GLY A 57 3.16 2.20 21.86
N ILE A 58 2.12 1.93 21.07
CA ILE A 58 0.76 1.70 21.57
C ILE A 58 0.72 0.47 22.48
N ASN A 59 1.36 -0.63 22.09
CA ASN A 59 1.41 -1.83 22.93
C ASN A 59 2.09 -1.61 24.28
N LYS A 60 3.07 -0.71 24.36
CA LYS A 60 3.68 -0.31 25.63
C LYS A 60 2.68 0.45 26.50
N LEU A 61 2.00 1.46 25.95
CA LEU A 61 0.97 2.23 26.67
C LEU A 61 -0.20 1.34 27.14
N VAL A 62 -0.60 0.40 26.30
CA VAL A 62 -1.67 -0.57 26.60
C VAL A 62 -1.28 -1.49 27.75
N ARG A 63 -0.03 -1.95 27.82
CA ARG A 63 0.48 -2.71 28.97
C ARG A 63 0.56 -1.87 30.25
N GLU A 64 0.97 -0.61 30.14
CA GLU A 64 0.98 0.33 31.28
C GLU A 64 -0.44 0.60 31.82
N ALA A 65 -1.46 0.49 30.96
CA ALA A 65 -2.87 0.63 31.30
C ALA A 65 -3.59 -0.69 31.67
N ASP A 66 -2.86 -1.81 31.76
CA ASP A 66 -3.40 -3.16 32.02
C ASP A 66 -4.47 -3.63 31.00
N LEU A 67 -4.35 -3.17 29.75
CA LEU A 67 -5.24 -3.50 28.64
C LEU A 67 -4.60 -4.56 27.70
N PRO A 68 -5.40 -5.33 26.95
CA PRO A 68 -4.88 -6.34 26.02
C PRO A 68 -4.21 -5.69 24.79
N ALA A 69 -2.99 -6.13 24.48
CA ALA A 69 -2.16 -5.63 23.38
C ALA A 69 -2.77 -5.84 21.99
N LEU A 70 -2.45 -4.94 21.06
CA LEU A 70 -2.81 -5.05 19.65
C LEU A 70 -1.94 -6.10 18.96
N ILE A 71 -2.59 -7.04 18.27
CA ILE A 71 -1.95 -8.11 17.49
C ILE A 71 -2.23 -7.87 16.01
N VAL A 72 -1.18 -7.72 15.20
CA VAL A 72 -1.30 -7.59 13.75
C VAL A 72 -1.31 -8.99 13.13
N LYS A 73 -2.43 -9.38 12.52
CA LYS A 73 -2.55 -10.67 11.82
C LYS A 73 -2.06 -10.52 10.38
N LYS A 74 -0.97 -11.21 10.03
CA LYS A 74 -0.52 -11.33 8.64
C LYS A 74 -1.49 -12.26 7.89
N SER A 75 -2.10 -11.77 6.82
CA SER A 75 -2.95 -12.56 5.91
C SER A 75 -2.12 -13.19 4.80
#